data_AF-A0A0J0XZF6-F1
#
_entry.id   AF-A0A0J0XZF6-F1
#
_cell.length_a   1.000
_cell.length_b   1.000
_cell.length_c   1.000
_cell.angle_alpha   90.00
_cell.angle_beta   90.00
_cell.angle_gamma   90.00
#
_symmetry.space_group_name_H-M   'P 1'
#
loop_
_entity.id
_entity.type
_entity.pdbx_description
1 polymer ?
#
loop_
_entity_poly.entity_id
_entity_poly.type
_entity_poly.pdbx_seq_one_letter_code
_entity_poly.pdbx_strand_id
1 'polypeptide(L)'
;MCHVLWALRCHTCHTRDHLPSTDVADWEPLVKQVDSIERGSDNTLVVYLTMKSGERICQGRDIVYRRCPQAMLRFYETYLKWRNDD
;
A
#
# COMPACT_ATOMS: atom_id res chain seq x y z
N MET A 1 -17.53 13.34 5.56
CA MET A 1 -17.58 13.36 4.08
C MET A 1 -16.14 13.53 3.60
N CYS A 2 -15.42 12.65 2.92
CA CYS A 2 -15.70 11.40 2.22
C CYS A 2 -14.45 10.50 2.33
N HIS A 3 -14.45 9.52 3.23
CA HIS A 3 -13.41 8.48 3.31
C HIS A 3 -13.72 7.25 2.43
N VAL A 4 -14.77 7.32 1.60
CA VAL A 4 -15.31 6.17 0.82
C VAL A 4 -15.21 6.34 -0.69
N LEU A 5 -14.60 7.42 -1.20
CA LEU A 5 -14.47 7.65 -2.64
C LEU A 5 -13.29 6.92 -3.30
N TRP A 6 -12.37 6.32 -2.53
CA TRP A 6 -11.24 5.55 -3.09
C TRP A 6 -11.56 4.07 -3.35
N ALA A 7 -12.50 3.48 -2.58
CA ALA A 7 -12.89 2.08 -2.71
C ALA A 7 -13.67 1.78 -4.01
N LEU A 8 -14.39 2.76 -4.56
CA LEU A 8 -15.28 2.55 -5.72
C LEU A 8 -14.57 2.37 -7.07
N ARG A 9 -13.24 2.50 -7.12
CA ARG A 9 -12.47 2.42 -8.38
C ARG A 9 -11.36 1.37 -8.38
N CYS A 10 -11.17 0.64 -7.28
CA CYS A 10 -10.21 -0.46 -7.23
C CYS A 10 -10.92 -1.78 -7.58
N HIS A 11 -10.78 -2.23 -8.83
CA HIS A 11 -11.43 -3.45 -9.32
C HIS A 11 -10.85 -4.77 -8.76
N THR A 12 -9.83 -4.70 -7.89
CA THR A 12 -9.01 -5.84 -7.49
C THR A 12 -8.94 -6.08 -5.98
N CYS A 13 -9.99 -5.74 -5.23
CA CYS A 13 -10.13 -6.12 -3.82
C CYS A 13 -10.69 -7.56 -3.67
N HIS A 14 -9.97 -8.56 -4.17
CA HIS A 14 -10.25 -9.96 -3.85
C HIS A 14 -8.99 -10.60 -3.25
N THR A 15 -9.00 -10.67 -1.92
CA THR A 15 -8.01 -11.37 -1.10
C THR A 15 -8.03 -12.87 -1.44
N ARG A 16 -6.92 -13.37 -1.98
CA ARG A 16 -6.56 -14.79 -1.92
C ARG A 16 -5.04 -14.92 -1.86
N ASP A 17 -4.56 -14.99 -0.62
CA ASP A 17 -3.20 -15.37 -0.28
C ASP A 17 -2.94 -16.82 -0.72
N HIS A 18 -2.27 -16.97 -1.85
CA HIS A 18 -1.49 -18.15 -2.16
C HIS A 18 -0.11 -17.67 -2.59
N LEU A 19 0.87 -17.69 -1.68
CA LEU A 19 2.26 -17.43 -2.03
C LEU A 19 3.08 -18.73 -1.90
N PRO A 20 3.37 -19.42 -3.01
CA PRO A 20 4.60 -20.20 -3.11
C PRO A 20 5.75 -19.26 -3.43
N SER A 21 6.84 -19.43 -2.69
CA SER A 21 8.11 -18.73 -2.84
C SER A 21 8.80 -19.12 -4.14
N THR A 22 9.08 -18.14 -5.00
CA THR A 22 10.30 -17.91 -5.82
C THR A 22 9.92 -16.92 -6.92
N ASP A 23 10.67 -15.83 -7.08
CA ASP A 23 10.37 -14.64 -7.89
C ASP A 23 9.27 -13.72 -7.34
N VAL A 24 9.59 -13.05 -6.22
CA VAL A 24 8.88 -11.82 -5.85
C VAL A 24 9.31 -10.73 -6.84
N ALA A 25 8.48 -10.48 -7.87
CA ALA A 25 8.73 -9.41 -8.83
C ALA A 25 8.92 -8.07 -8.09
N ASP A 26 10.06 -7.42 -8.36
CA ASP A 26 10.39 -6.11 -7.78
C ASP A 26 9.42 -5.04 -8.30
N TRP A 27 8.71 -4.39 -7.37
CA TRP A 27 7.76 -3.34 -7.69
C TRP A 27 8.31 -1.94 -7.45
N GLU A 28 9.48 -1.79 -6.82
CA GLU A 28 10.09 -0.47 -6.58
C GLU A 28 10.17 0.42 -7.83
N PRO A 29 10.62 -0.07 -9.01
CA PRO A 29 10.70 0.79 -10.18
C PRO A 29 9.33 1.10 -10.79
N LEU A 30 8.27 0.35 -10.45
CA LEU A 30 6.94 0.46 -11.04
C LEU A 30 6.00 1.31 -10.19
N VAL A 31 6.22 1.37 -8.88
CA VAL A 31 5.37 2.14 -7.96
C VAL A 31 5.73 3.61 -8.03
N LYS A 32 4.71 4.47 -8.14
CA LYS A 32 4.87 5.92 -8.05
C LYS A 32 4.86 6.35 -6.59
N GLN A 33 3.84 5.95 -5.84
CA GLN A 33 3.70 6.25 -4.42
C GLN A 33 2.66 5.33 -3.76
N VAL A 34 2.77 5.19 -2.43
CA VAL A 34 1.65 4.73 -1.59
C VAL A 34 0.77 5.93 -1.32
N ASP A 35 -0.54 5.77 -1.52
CA ASP A 35 -1.51 6.85 -1.38
C ASP A 35 -2.16 6.87 0.00
N SER A 36 -2.55 5.70 0.51
CA SER A 36 -3.18 5.55 1.82
C SER A 36 -3.04 4.13 2.36
N ILE A 37 -3.25 3.99 3.67
CA ILE A 37 -3.35 2.70 4.35
C ILE A 37 -4.66 2.71 5.13
N GLU A 38 -5.50 1.71 4.91
CA GLU A 38 -6.76 1.52 5.61
C GLU A 38 -6.70 0.27 6.48
N ARG A 39 -7.41 0.31 7.62
CA ARG A 39 -7.61 -0.85 8.48
C ARG A 39 -8.85 -1.60 8.03
N GLY A 40 -8.69 -2.88 7.71
CA GLY A 40 -9.78 -3.82 7.49
C GLY A 40 -10.50 -4.21 8.78
N SER A 41 -11.60 -4.94 8.64
CA SER A 41 -12.47 -5.38 9.74
C SER A 41 -11.82 -6.33 10.74
N ASP A 42 -10.73 -6.99 10.35
CA ASP A 42 -9.96 -7.98 11.10
C ASP A 42 -8.57 -7.44 11.53
N ASN A 43 -8.41 -6.12 11.62
CA ASN A 43 -7.14 -5.46 11.90
C ASN A 43 -6.05 -5.74 10.84
N THR A 44 -6.43 -6.23 9.66
CA THR A 44 -5.55 -6.25 8.49
C THR A 44 -5.32 -4.83 7.97
N LEU A 45 -4.19 -4.62 7.31
CA LEU A 45 -3.88 -3.37 6.64
C LEU A 45 -3.94 -3.56 5.14
N VAL A 46 -4.80 -2.77 4.49
CA VAL A 46 -4.89 -2.67 3.04
C VAL A 46 -4.17 -1.40 2.63
N VAL A 47 -3.22 -1.55 1.71
CA VAL A 47 -2.41 -0.45 1.20
C VAL A 47 -2.91 -0.11 -0.19
N TYR A 48 -3.23 1.16 -0.42
CA TYR A 48 -3.59 1.70 -1.73
C TYR A 48 -2.39 2.42 -2.31
N LEU A 49 -2.06 2.12 -3.57
CA LEU A 49 -0.89 2.67 -4.23
C LEU A 49 -1.18 2.99 -5.70
N THR A 50 -0.48 4.01 -6.19
CA THR A 50 -0.51 4.41 -7.59
C THR A 50 0.77 3.93 -8.28
N MET A 51 0.63 3.22 -9.39
CA MET A 51 1.72 2.81 -10.27
C MET A 51 2.17 3.97 -11.16
N LYS A 52 3.41 3.93 -11.67
CA LYS A 52 3.93 4.93 -12.62
C LYS A 52 3.16 4.95 -13.94
N SER A 53 2.52 3.84 -14.31
CA SER A 53 1.59 3.76 -15.45
C SER A 53 0.30 4.57 -15.25
N GLY A 54 0.02 5.05 -14.03
CA GLY A 54 -1.21 5.75 -13.66
C GLY A 54 -2.31 4.83 -13.12
N GLU A 55 -2.10 3.51 -13.15
CA GLU A 55 -3.00 2.54 -12.54
C GLU A 55 -2.98 2.66 -11.01
N ARG A 56 -4.12 2.42 -10.36
CA ARG A 56 -4.28 2.44 -8.91
C ARG A 56 -4.72 1.06 -8.46
N ILE A 57 -3.97 0.49 -7.54
CA ILE A 57 -4.23 -0.85 -7.01
C ILE A 57 -4.27 -0.81 -5.49
N CYS A 58 -4.89 -1.83 -4.88
CA CYS A 58 -4.77 -2.09 -3.46
C CYS A 58 -4.23 -3.50 -3.22
N GLN A 59 -3.44 -3.65 -2.17
CA GLN A 59 -2.84 -4.93 -1.79
C GLN A 59 -2.75 -5.04 -0.26
N GLY A 60 -2.68 -6.28 0.23
CA GLY A 60 -2.37 -6.54 1.64
C GLY A 60 -0.96 -6.08 1.98
N ARG A 61 -0.76 -5.59 3.22
CA ARG A 61 0.54 -5.07 3.67
C ARG A 61 1.71 -6.02 3.43
N ASP A 62 1.49 -7.34 3.58
CA ASP A 62 2.57 -8.33 3.53
C ASP A 62 3.12 -8.50 2.09
N ILE A 63 2.32 -8.19 1.07
CA ILE A 63 2.75 -8.15 -0.33
C ILE A 63 3.57 -6.88 -0.56
N VAL A 64 3.08 -5.73 -0.11
CA VAL A 64 3.74 -4.43 -0.30
C VAL A 64 5.07 -4.37 0.41
N TYR A 65 5.16 -4.86 1.66
CA TYR A 65 6.41 -4.94 2.41
C TYR A 65 7.48 -5.77 1.71
N ARG A 66 7.08 -6.78 0.93
CA ARG A 66 8.02 -7.63 0.19
C ARG A 66 8.39 -7.09 -1.18
N ARG A 67 7.44 -6.46 -1.89
CA ARG A 67 7.61 -6.04 -3.29
C ARG A 67 8.13 -4.61 -3.45
N CYS A 68 7.74 -3.70 -2.57
CA CYS A 68 8.15 -2.30 -2.62
C CYS A 68 8.34 -1.69 -1.20
N PRO A 69 9.27 -2.25 -0.39
CA PRO A 69 9.51 -1.80 0.97
C PRO A 69 9.92 -0.31 1.08
N GLN A 70 10.72 0.21 0.15
CA GLN A 70 11.19 1.60 0.17
C GLN A 70 10.06 2.57 -0.12
N ALA A 71 9.15 2.24 -1.06
CA ALA A 71 7.96 3.07 -1.30
C ALA A 71 7.08 3.17 -0.05
N MET A 72 6.97 2.07 0.71
CA MET A 72 6.23 2.02 1.96
C MET A 72 6.90 2.84 3.08
N LEU A 73 8.23 2.74 3.21
CA LEU A 73 8.99 3.53 4.18
C LEU A 73 8.86 5.04 3.93
N ARG A 74 9.01 5.46 2.67
CA ARG A 74 8.82 6.88 2.27
C ARG A 74 7.45 7.41 2.66
N PHE A 75 6.42 6.58 2.53
CA PHE A 75 5.08 6.94 3.00
C PHE A 75 5.08 7.17 4.51
N TYR A 76 5.57 6.22 5.32
CA TYR A 76 5.61 6.39 6.77
C TYR A 76 6.43 7.60 7.22
N GLU A 77 7.60 7.82 6.62
CA GLU A 77 8.47 8.97 6.90
C GLU A 77 7.74 10.31 6.71
N THR A 78 6.86 10.39 5.72
CA THR A 78 6.04 11.59 5.44
C THR A 78 5.04 11.89 6.57
N TYR A 79 4.62 10.88 7.34
CA TYR A 79 3.66 11.03 8.44
C TYR A 79 4.29 10.94 9.84
N LEU A 80 5.62 10.82 9.93
CA LEU A 80 6.30 10.86 11.23
C LEU A 80 6.07 12.23 11.89
N LYS A 81 5.71 12.19 13.17
CA LYS A 81 5.58 13.38 14.00
C LYS A 81 6.82 13.49 14.89
N TRP A 82 7.49 14.62 14.80
CA TRP A 82 8.64 14.93 15.63
C TRP A 82 8.15 15.53 16.95
N ARG A 83 8.75 15.10 18.06
CA ARG A 83 8.60 15.84 19.31
C ARG A 83 9.59 16.99 19.26
N ASN A 84 9.11 18.21 19.46
CA ASN A 84 10.00 19.28 19.83
C ASN A 84 10.26 19.09 21.33
N ASP A 85 11.52 18.93 21.72
CA ASP A 85 11.91 18.94 23.12
C ASP A 85 11.86 20.41 23.59
N ASP A 86 10.67 20.86 24.01
CA ASP A 86 10.48 22.08 24.82
C ASP A 86 10.46 21.70 26.31
#